data_AF-A0A5N6X583-F1
#
_entry.id   AF-A0A5N6X583-F1
#
_cell.length_a   1.000
_cell.length_b   1.000
_cell.length_c   1.000
_cell.angle_alpha   90.00
_cell.angle_beta   90.00
_cell.angle_gamma   90.00
#
_symmetry.space_group_name_H-M   'P 1'
#
loop_
_entity.id
_entity.type
_entity.pdbx_description
1 polymer ?
#
loop_
_entity_poly.entity_id
_entity_poly.type
_entity_poly.pdbx_seq_one_letter_code
_entity_poly.pdbx_strand_id
1 'polypeptide(L)'
;MGRDPFLSSQISATLALLNIHFCNVLVNCEYSNRIAMRLFVGHFVLSFLLLSLNIGCASAGINTSCLKVVTALAARPGDLFAKFQEHICDQGCRPTVPHWDLWTRNNSFLPAVRSVTKRLEAPRHEEAMIKLGDDAADIIKRRCGPLLRGGDLCSDSETLAGFGNCFKTNFVRAAIMNLPTLLPMVSEEVCREQYEYLKTDRLWEEIIPNNMKEYASVCQTLGDGVPELDHGRLHEEL
;
A
#
# COMPACT_ATOMS: atom_id res chain seq x y z
N MET A 1 -62.19 56.17 25.19
CA MET A 1 -61.13 56.86 25.96
C MET A 1 -59.80 56.49 25.30
N GLY A 2 -59.13 57.32 24.51
CA GLY A 2 -58.93 58.75 24.62
C GLY A 2 -57.56 59.00 25.28
N ARG A 3 -56.52 59.14 24.44
CA ARG A 3 -55.13 59.64 24.66
C ARG A 3 -54.27 59.12 23.50
N ASP A 4 -53.39 59.82 22.80
CA ASP A 4 -53.07 61.22 22.51
C ASP A 4 -52.01 61.13 21.37
N PRO A 5 -52.09 61.89 20.26
CA PRO A 5 -51.30 61.62 19.04
C PRO A 5 -49.86 62.19 19.04
N PHE A 6 -49.28 62.51 20.19
CA PHE A 6 -47.96 63.17 20.27
C PHE A 6 -46.75 62.23 20.52
N LEU A 7 -46.98 60.92 20.65
CA LEU A 7 -45.91 59.92 20.91
C LEU A 7 -45.37 59.24 19.64
N SER A 8 -45.91 59.52 18.45
CA SER A 8 -45.51 58.87 17.19
C SER A 8 -44.43 59.62 16.40
N SER A 9 -44.11 60.87 16.75
CA SER A 9 -43.21 61.72 15.95
C SER A 9 -41.73 61.56 16.34
N GLN A 10 -41.41 61.29 17.62
CA GLN A 10 -40.01 61.10 18.05
C GLN A 10 -39.44 59.70 17.75
N ILE A 11 -40.30 58.70 17.52
CA ILE A 11 -39.85 57.33 17.17
C ILE A 11 -39.42 57.25 15.69
N SER A 12 -40.00 58.07 14.81
CA SER A 12 -39.67 58.06 13.36
C SER A 12 -38.31 58.72 13.06
N ALA A 13 -37.94 59.79 13.77
CA ALA A 13 -36.64 60.47 13.58
C ALA A 13 -35.44 59.64 14.07
N THR A 14 -35.64 58.81 15.10
CA THR A 14 -34.58 57.97 15.68
C THR A 14 -34.28 56.72 14.82
N LEU A 15 -35.28 56.17 14.13
CA LEU A 15 -35.11 55.06 13.19
C LEU A 15 -34.42 55.45 11.88
N ALA A 16 -34.57 56.70 11.43
CA ALA A 16 -33.91 57.19 10.21
C ALA A 16 -32.39 57.41 10.39
N LEU A 17 -31.95 57.88 11.56
CA LEU A 17 -30.51 58.07 11.86
C LEU A 17 -29.76 56.74 12.05
N LEU A 18 -30.44 55.71 12.58
CA LEU A 18 -29.89 54.35 12.71
C LEU A 18 -29.70 53.67 11.34
N ASN A 19 -30.56 53.94 10.36
CA ASN A 19 -30.44 53.37 9.01
C ASN A 19 -29.30 54.01 8.19
N ILE A 20 -29.03 55.30 8.37
CA ILE A 20 -27.94 55.99 7.66
C ILE A 20 -26.55 55.58 8.21
N HIS A 21 -26.44 55.32 9.52
CA HIS A 21 -25.21 54.80 10.12
C HIS A 21 -24.91 53.34 9.72
N PHE A 22 -25.93 52.50 9.51
CA PHE A 22 -25.75 51.13 9.04
C PHE A 22 -25.31 51.06 7.56
N CYS A 23 -25.83 51.92 6.68
CA CYS A 23 -25.40 51.95 5.28
C CYS A 23 -23.96 52.45 5.09
N ASN A 24 -23.51 53.45 5.86
CA ASN A 24 -22.12 53.93 5.76
C ASN A 24 -21.08 52.95 6.34
N VAL A 25 -21.46 52.09 7.29
CA VAL A 25 -20.60 51.02 7.81
C VAL A 25 -20.49 49.84 6.82
N LEU A 26 -21.57 49.50 6.11
CA LEU A 26 -21.55 48.39 5.14
C LEU A 26 -20.77 48.74 3.85
N VAL A 27 -20.87 49.97 3.34
CA VAL A 27 -20.15 50.37 2.10
C VAL A 27 -18.63 50.50 2.34
N ASN A 28 -18.20 50.97 3.52
CA ASN A 28 -16.77 51.01 3.86
C ASN A 28 -16.17 49.63 4.20
N CYS A 29 -17.00 48.65 4.56
CA CYS A 29 -16.56 47.28 4.85
C CYS A 29 -16.32 46.47 3.56
N GLU A 30 -17.07 46.72 2.48
CA GLU A 30 -16.82 46.07 1.18
C GLU A 30 -15.59 46.64 0.46
N TYR A 31 -15.31 47.94 0.60
CA TYR A 31 -14.15 48.57 -0.06
C TYR A 31 -12.82 48.26 0.65
N SER A 32 -12.80 48.28 1.99
CA SER A 32 -11.62 47.86 2.75
C SER A 32 -11.35 46.37 2.61
N ASN A 33 -12.38 45.50 2.54
CA ASN A 33 -12.16 44.07 2.28
C ASN A 33 -11.64 43.81 0.87
N ARG A 34 -12.06 44.54 -0.18
CA ARG A 34 -11.50 44.32 -1.52
C ARG A 34 -10.03 44.72 -1.64
N ILE A 35 -9.60 45.82 -1.00
CA ILE A 35 -8.20 46.27 -1.05
C ILE A 35 -7.33 45.44 -0.10
N ALA A 36 -7.81 45.16 1.12
CA ALA A 36 -7.12 44.27 2.04
C ALA A 36 -7.02 42.85 1.48
N MET A 37 -8.07 42.29 0.87
CA MET A 37 -8.03 40.98 0.23
C MET A 37 -7.15 40.97 -1.02
N ARG A 38 -7.07 42.06 -1.81
CA ARG A 38 -6.13 42.14 -2.94
C ARG A 38 -4.67 42.29 -2.50
N LEU A 39 -4.40 43.03 -1.42
CA LEU A 39 -3.06 43.16 -0.84
C LEU A 39 -2.63 41.90 -0.09
N PHE A 40 -3.55 41.23 0.60
CA PHE A 40 -3.31 39.98 1.33
C PHE A 40 -3.17 38.81 0.35
N VAL A 41 -4.04 38.68 -0.66
CA VAL A 41 -3.86 37.72 -1.76
C VAL A 41 -2.59 38.04 -2.53
N GLY A 42 -2.27 39.32 -2.77
CA GLY A 42 -1.01 39.72 -3.39
C GLY A 42 0.21 39.31 -2.56
N HIS A 43 0.21 39.52 -1.24
CA HIS A 43 1.31 39.14 -0.36
C HIS A 43 1.43 37.63 -0.19
N PHE A 44 0.31 36.90 -0.11
CA PHE A 44 0.30 35.43 -0.03
C PHE A 44 0.71 34.80 -1.36
N VAL A 45 0.26 35.33 -2.51
CA VAL A 45 0.65 34.85 -3.84
C VAL A 45 2.11 35.19 -4.12
N LEU A 46 2.60 36.38 -3.74
CA LEU A 46 4.00 36.75 -3.88
C LEU A 46 4.89 35.96 -2.91
N SER A 47 4.45 35.71 -1.67
CA SER A 47 5.18 34.85 -0.72
C SER A 47 5.16 33.39 -1.14
N PHE A 48 4.09 32.90 -1.76
CA PHE A 48 3.99 31.54 -2.31
C PHE A 48 4.81 31.41 -3.60
N LEU A 49 4.87 32.45 -4.45
CA LEU A 49 5.76 32.55 -5.61
C LEU A 49 7.23 32.65 -5.19
N LEU A 50 7.55 33.39 -4.13
CA LEU A 50 8.89 33.48 -3.58
C LEU A 50 9.30 32.20 -2.84
N LEU A 51 8.36 31.47 -2.22
CA LEU A 51 8.59 30.11 -1.72
C LEU A 51 8.83 29.15 -2.87
N SER A 52 8.09 29.22 -3.98
CA SER A 52 8.28 28.34 -5.13
C SER A 52 9.53 28.70 -5.96
N LEU A 53 9.98 29.95 -5.96
CA LEU A 53 11.25 30.39 -6.54
C LEU A 53 12.48 30.07 -5.65
N ASN A 54 12.30 29.95 -4.32
CA ASN A 54 13.34 29.46 -3.39
C ASN A 54 13.32 27.94 -3.18
N ILE A 55 12.31 27.23 -3.68
CA ILE A 55 12.49 25.85 -4.17
C ILE A 55 13.20 25.98 -5.52
N GLY A 56 14.38 26.61 -5.50
CA GLY A 56 15.37 26.38 -6.54
C GLY A 56 15.48 24.88 -6.66
N CYS A 57 15.30 24.38 -7.88
CA CYS A 57 15.40 23.00 -8.26
C CYS A 57 16.73 22.39 -7.75
N ALA A 58 16.80 22.03 -6.48
CA ALA A 58 17.25 20.72 -6.12
C ALA A 58 16.17 19.75 -6.62
N SER A 59 16.12 19.57 -7.95
CA SER A 59 15.95 18.24 -8.48
C SER A 59 17.18 17.42 -8.07
N ALA A 60 17.45 17.31 -6.77
CA ALA A 60 18.03 16.11 -6.22
C ALA A 60 16.99 15.07 -6.63
N GLY A 61 17.32 14.28 -7.67
CA GLY A 61 16.35 13.47 -8.36
C GLY A 61 15.43 12.83 -7.36
N ILE A 62 14.12 13.01 -7.52
CA ILE A 62 13.18 11.96 -7.11
C ILE A 62 13.46 10.79 -8.09
N ASN A 63 14.66 10.22 -7.94
CA ASN A 63 15.02 8.82 -7.97
C ASN A 63 14.00 7.95 -8.69
N THR A 64 14.02 8.07 -10.02
CA THR A 64 13.14 7.31 -10.91
C THR A 64 13.29 5.80 -10.71
N SER A 65 14.40 5.32 -10.12
CA SER A 65 14.68 3.90 -9.96
C SER A 65 13.68 3.21 -9.03
N CYS A 66 13.28 3.82 -7.91
CA CYS A 66 12.30 3.19 -7.01
C CYS A 66 10.92 3.05 -7.68
N LEU A 67 10.51 4.06 -8.47
CA LEU A 67 9.28 3.98 -9.26
C LEU A 67 9.37 2.95 -10.39
N LYS A 68 10.56 2.81 -11.00
CA LYS A 68 10.85 1.79 -12.02
C LYS A 68 10.81 0.38 -11.43
N VAL A 69 11.30 0.16 -10.21
CA VAL A 69 11.17 -1.12 -9.49
C VAL A 69 9.69 -1.49 -9.34
N VAL A 70 8.86 -0.58 -8.85
CA VAL A 70 7.41 -0.82 -8.68
C VAL A 70 6.76 -1.14 -10.03
N THR A 71 7.08 -0.38 -11.07
CA THR A 71 6.54 -0.60 -12.42
C THR A 71 6.97 -1.95 -13.00
N ALA A 72 8.25 -2.32 -12.85
CA ALA A 72 8.79 -3.59 -13.34
C ALA A 72 8.12 -4.79 -12.65
N LEU A 73 7.97 -4.74 -11.33
CA LEU A 73 7.25 -5.77 -10.57
C LEU A 73 5.78 -5.88 -10.99
N ALA A 74 5.12 -4.74 -11.27
CA ALA A 74 3.71 -4.71 -11.64
C ALA A 74 3.42 -5.29 -13.03
N ALA A 75 4.40 -5.30 -13.94
CA ALA A 75 4.29 -5.75 -15.33
C ALA A 75 4.47 -7.27 -15.53
N ARG A 76 5.04 -7.98 -14.55
CA ARG A 76 5.38 -9.41 -14.62
C ARG A 76 4.40 -10.45 -14.06
N PRO A 77 3.22 -10.13 -13.47
CA PRO A 77 2.32 -11.15 -12.94
C PRO A 77 1.87 -12.21 -13.96
N GLY A 78 1.69 -11.85 -15.23
CA GLY A 78 1.27 -12.81 -16.28
C GLY A 78 2.29 -13.94 -16.49
N ASP A 79 3.56 -13.57 -16.66
CA ASP A 79 4.67 -14.53 -16.83
C ASP A 79 4.83 -15.41 -15.58
N LEU A 80 4.64 -14.83 -14.39
CA LEU A 80 4.74 -15.55 -13.12
C LEU A 80 3.63 -16.61 -12.96
N PHE A 81 2.39 -16.29 -13.37
CA PHE A 81 1.28 -17.24 -13.28
C PHE A 81 1.43 -18.39 -14.28
N ALA A 82 1.93 -18.10 -15.49
CA ALA A 82 2.25 -19.16 -16.46
C ALA A 82 3.30 -20.13 -15.90
N LYS A 83 4.38 -19.61 -15.30
CA LYS A 83 5.40 -20.45 -14.64
C LYS A 83 4.86 -21.21 -13.44
N PHE A 84 3.95 -20.61 -12.66
CA PHE A 84 3.28 -21.28 -11.55
C PHE A 84 2.43 -22.46 -12.06
N GLN A 85 1.64 -22.25 -13.11
CA GLN A 85 0.88 -23.32 -13.75
C GLN A 85 1.82 -24.45 -14.20
N GLU A 86 2.83 -24.13 -15.00
CA GLU A 86 3.77 -25.10 -15.61
C GLU A 86 4.56 -25.91 -14.56
N HIS A 87 5.13 -25.22 -13.57
CA HIS A 87 6.07 -25.84 -12.64
C HIS A 87 5.44 -26.34 -11.34
N ILE A 88 4.18 -26.00 -11.07
CA ILE A 88 3.48 -26.43 -9.85
C ILE A 88 2.19 -27.18 -10.19
N CYS A 89 1.22 -26.52 -10.81
CA CYS A 89 -0.10 -27.11 -11.04
C CYS A 89 -0.03 -28.32 -11.98
N ASP A 90 0.70 -28.20 -13.09
CA ASP A 90 0.86 -29.26 -14.10
C ASP A 90 1.70 -30.45 -13.57
N GLN A 91 2.44 -30.25 -12.47
CA GLN A 91 3.14 -31.31 -11.76
C GLN A 91 2.24 -32.07 -10.76
N GLY A 92 0.94 -31.75 -10.74
CA GLY A 92 -0.05 -32.40 -9.87
C GLY A 92 -0.10 -31.85 -8.44
N CYS A 93 0.57 -30.74 -8.16
CA CYS A 93 0.47 -30.08 -6.86
C CYS A 93 -0.89 -29.38 -6.71
N ARG A 94 -1.36 -29.31 -5.47
CA ARG A 94 -2.57 -28.57 -5.06
C ARG A 94 -2.26 -27.62 -3.92
N PRO A 95 -1.58 -26.50 -4.18
CA PRO A 95 -1.16 -25.58 -3.14
C PRO A 95 -2.36 -24.96 -2.43
N THR A 96 -2.40 -25.07 -1.12
CA THR A 96 -3.38 -24.38 -0.28
C THR A 96 -2.76 -23.18 0.43
N VAL A 97 -3.58 -22.33 1.05
CA VAL A 97 -3.09 -21.16 1.81
C VAL A 97 -2.09 -21.55 2.92
N PRO A 98 -2.31 -22.63 3.70
CA PRO A 98 -1.35 -23.10 4.70
C PRO A 98 0.04 -23.49 4.18
N HIS A 99 0.21 -23.79 2.88
CA HIS A 99 1.52 -24.17 2.34
C HIS A 99 2.56 -23.06 2.46
N TRP A 100 2.12 -21.80 2.64
CA TRP A 100 3.01 -20.73 3.05
C TRP A 100 3.74 -21.05 4.36
N ASP A 101 3.01 -21.46 5.40
CA ASP A 101 3.58 -21.74 6.72
C ASP A 101 4.32 -23.09 6.73
N LEU A 102 3.80 -24.07 6.00
CA LEU A 102 4.37 -25.42 5.95
C LEU A 102 5.69 -25.48 5.18
N TRP A 103 5.85 -24.67 4.11
CA TRP A 103 7.03 -24.77 3.26
C TRP A 103 7.57 -23.43 2.76
N THR A 104 6.73 -22.59 2.13
CA THR A 104 7.21 -21.42 1.37
C THR A 104 7.97 -20.42 2.22
N ARG A 105 7.52 -20.16 3.45
CA ARG A 105 8.16 -19.20 4.34
C ARG A 105 9.62 -19.59 4.61
N ASN A 106 9.85 -20.83 5.04
CA ASN A 106 11.16 -21.26 5.52
C ASN A 106 12.11 -21.71 4.40
N ASN A 107 11.58 -22.23 3.29
CA ASN A 107 12.39 -22.80 2.21
C ASN A 107 12.61 -21.83 1.04
N SER A 108 11.74 -20.83 0.87
CA SER A 108 11.87 -19.87 -0.24
C SER A 108 12.02 -18.44 0.25
N PHE A 109 11.07 -17.95 1.05
CA PHE A 109 11.04 -16.54 1.46
C PHE A 109 12.23 -16.14 2.35
N LEU A 110 12.46 -16.86 3.46
CA LEU A 110 13.57 -16.53 4.36
C LEU A 110 14.95 -16.62 3.68
N PRO A 111 15.27 -17.67 2.88
CA PRO A 111 16.50 -17.71 2.10
C PRO A 111 16.63 -16.54 1.11
N ALA A 112 15.54 -16.13 0.44
CA ALA A 112 15.55 -14.99 -0.46
C ALA A 112 15.86 -13.68 0.28
N VAL A 113 15.23 -13.43 1.44
CA VAL A 113 15.51 -12.25 2.26
C VAL A 113 16.97 -12.22 2.69
N ARG A 114 17.50 -13.33 3.21
CA ARG A 114 18.91 -13.46 3.62
C ARG A 114 19.88 -13.21 2.48
N SER A 115 19.56 -13.72 1.29
CA SER A 115 20.37 -13.50 0.09
C SER A 115 20.43 -12.02 -0.28
N VAL A 116 19.28 -11.35 -0.29
CA VAL A 116 19.19 -9.91 -0.62
C VAL A 116 19.89 -9.05 0.43
N THR A 117 19.66 -9.28 1.72
CA THR A 117 20.33 -8.48 2.78
C THR A 117 21.83 -8.66 2.78
N LYS A 118 22.31 -9.88 2.52
CA LYS A 118 23.74 -10.15 2.36
C LYS A 118 24.33 -9.41 1.17
N ARG A 119 23.65 -9.40 0.02
CA ARG A 119 24.10 -8.71 -1.20
C ARG A 119 24.16 -7.20 -1.01
N LEU A 120 23.19 -6.63 -0.31
CA LEU A 120 23.09 -5.19 -0.02
C LEU A 120 23.93 -4.75 1.19
N GLU A 121 24.74 -5.64 1.78
CA GLU A 121 25.51 -5.39 3.01
C GLU A 121 24.65 -4.80 4.15
N ALA A 122 23.39 -5.24 4.22
CA ALA A 122 22.34 -4.68 5.06
C ALA A 122 21.73 -5.70 6.04
N PRO A 123 22.53 -6.40 6.87
CA PRO A 123 22.02 -7.45 7.76
C PRO A 123 21.03 -6.91 8.81
N ARG A 124 21.15 -5.63 9.20
CA ARG A 124 20.20 -4.98 10.12
C ARG A 124 18.79 -4.80 9.54
N HIS A 125 18.62 -5.04 8.24
CA HIS A 125 17.35 -4.92 7.53
C HIS A 125 16.64 -6.28 7.34
N GLU A 126 17.28 -7.39 7.72
CA GLU A 126 16.72 -8.73 7.60
C GLU A 126 15.42 -8.87 8.38
N GLU A 127 15.44 -8.55 9.67
CA GLU A 127 14.26 -8.67 10.53
C GLU A 127 13.08 -7.85 10.02
N ALA A 128 13.35 -6.64 9.53
CA ALA A 128 12.32 -5.77 8.99
C ALA A 128 11.72 -6.32 7.67
N MET A 129 12.54 -6.91 6.81
CA MET A 129 12.07 -7.56 5.59
C MET A 129 11.32 -8.87 5.88
N ILE A 130 11.76 -9.66 6.86
CA ILE A 130 11.03 -10.84 7.33
C ILE A 130 9.65 -10.43 7.85
N LYS A 131 9.60 -9.41 8.72
CA LYS A 131 8.35 -8.90 9.26
C LYS A 131 7.41 -8.39 8.16
N LEU A 132 7.93 -7.68 7.15
CA LEU A 132 7.12 -7.25 6.01
C LEU A 132 6.48 -8.44 5.29
N GLY A 133 7.25 -9.49 5.02
CA GLY A 133 6.73 -10.68 4.34
C GLY A 133 5.70 -11.44 5.17
N ASP A 134 5.92 -11.55 6.48
CA ASP A 134 4.97 -12.16 7.40
C ASP A 134 3.67 -11.36 7.49
N ASP A 135 3.76 -10.03 7.63
CA ASP A 135 2.59 -9.14 7.61
C ASP A 135 1.83 -9.25 6.28
N ALA A 136 2.56 -9.29 5.15
CA ALA A 136 1.98 -9.45 3.82
C ALA A 136 1.26 -10.79 3.69
N ALA A 137 1.90 -11.89 4.10
CA ALA A 137 1.32 -13.22 4.09
C ALA A 137 0.04 -13.24 4.94
N ASP A 138 0.06 -12.67 6.14
CA ASP A 138 -1.10 -12.56 7.01
C ASP A 138 -2.28 -11.83 6.37
N ILE A 139 -2.02 -10.70 5.70
CA ILE A 139 -3.05 -9.94 4.99
C ILE A 139 -3.60 -10.76 3.82
N ILE A 140 -2.73 -11.40 3.05
CA ILE A 140 -3.10 -12.21 1.88
C ILE A 140 -3.90 -13.44 2.32
N LYS A 141 -3.48 -14.17 3.34
CA LYS A 141 -4.22 -15.31 3.92
C LYS A 141 -5.63 -14.89 4.31
N ARG A 142 -5.78 -13.78 5.05
CA ARG A 142 -7.09 -13.29 5.52
C ARG A 142 -7.98 -12.76 4.38
N ARG A 143 -7.42 -12.09 3.38
CA ARG A 143 -8.21 -11.38 2.35
C ARG A 143 -8.39 -12.17 1.06
N CYS A 144 -7.42 -13.00 0.69
CA CYS A 144 -7.43 -13.77 -0.55
C CYS A 144 -7.74 -15.25 -0.31
N GLY A 145 -7.39 -15.81 0.86
CA GLY A 145 -7.71 -17.19 1.20
C GLY A 145 -9.19 -17.57 1.06
N PRO A 146 -10.15 -16.72 1.46
CA PRO A 146 -11.58 -17.01 1.26
C PRO A 146 -12.00 -17.21 -0.20
N LEU A 147 -11.25 -16.68 -1.18
CA LEU A 147 -11.54 -16.88 -2.61
C LEU A 147 -11.41 -18.35 -3.02
N LEU A 148 -10.56 -19.12 -2.32
CA LEU A 148 -10.38 -20.54 -2.60
C LEU A 148 -11.52 -21.40 -2.06
N ARG A 149 -12.37 -20.86 -1.18
CA ARG A 149 -13.50 -21.59 -0.56
C ARG A 149 -13.08 -22.94 0.06
N GLY A 150 -11.89 -22.99 0.64
CA GLY A 150 -11.30 -24.21 1.21
C GLY A 150 -10.65 -25.16 0.20
N GLY A 151 -10.63 -24.80 -1.09
CA GLY A 151 -9.89 -25.50 -2.13
C GLY A 151 -8.44 -25.02 -2.27
N ASP A 152 -7.85 -25.33 -3.42
CA ASP A 152 -6.45 -25.06 -3.75
C ASP A 152 -6.28 -24.08 -4.91
N LEU A 153 -5.06 -23.57 -5.08
CA LEU A 153 -4.71 -22.60 -6.12
C LEU A 153 -4.76 -23.16 -7.54
N CYS A 154 -4.72 -24.48 -7.71
CA CYS A 154 -4.62 -25.17 -8.99
C CYS A 154 -5.94 -25.85 -9.40
N SER A 155 -7.06 -25.49 -8.77
CA SER A 155 -8.37 -26.04 -9.12
C SER A 155 -8.78 -25.76 -10.56
N ASP A 156 -8.49 -24.54 -11.02
CA ASP A 156 -8.75 -24.04 -12.36
C ASP A 156 -8.02 -22.71 -12.59
N SER A 157 -7.88 -22.31 -13.86
CA SER A 157 -7.17 -21.08 -14.23
C SER A 157 -7.82 -19.79 -13.73
N GLU A 158 -9.14 -19.77 -13.56
CA GLU A 158 -9.88 -18.60 -13.06
C GLU A 158 -9.59 -18.39 -11.58
N THR A 159 -9.59 -19.46 -10.78
CA THR A 159 -9.21 -19.46 -9.37
C THR A 159 -7.78 -18.99 -9.19
N LEU A 160 -6.82 -19.53 -9.96
CA LEU A 160 -5.42 -19.10 -9.90
C LEU A 160 -5.26 -17.61 -10.20
N ALA A 161 -5.87 -17.14 -11.29
CA ALA A 161 -5.83 -15.73 -11.69
C ALA A 161 -6.52 -14.81 -10.67
N GLY A 162 -7.67 -15.23 -10.14
CA GLY A 162 -8.44 -14.51 -9.12
C GLY A 162 -7.65 -14.35 -7.82
N PHE A 163 -7.05 -15.43 -7.33
CA PHE A 163 -6.17 -15.39 -6.17
C PHE A 163 -4.93 -14.52 -6.44
N GLY A 164 -4.28 -14.69 -7.59
CA GLY A 164 -3.11 -13.90 -8.00
C GLY A 164 -3.36 -12.40 -8.06
N ASN A 165 -4.52 -11.98 -8.57
CA ASN A 165 -4.93 -10.57 -8.59
C ASN A 165 -5.22 -10.03 -7.19
N CYS A 166 -5.85 -10.82 -6.33
CA CYS A 166 -6.03 -10.47 -4.93
C CYS A 166 -4.69 -10.34 -4.20
N PHE A 167 -3.78 -11.30 -4.42
CA PHE A 167 -2.43 -11.32 -3.87
C PHE A 167 -1.70 -10.02 -4.22
N LYS A 168 -1.65 -9.65 -5.50
CA LYS A 168 -0.99 -8.42 -5.98
C LYS A 168 -1.50 -7.18 -5.25
N THR A 169 -2.82 -7.02 -5.17
CA THR A 169 -3.45 -5.87 -4.53
C THR A 169 -3.11 -5.78 -3.05
N ASN A 170 -3.14 -6.91 -2.35
CA ASN A 170 -2.89 -6.97 -0.91
C ASN A 170 -1.40 -6.93 -0.55
N PHE A 171 -0.53 -7.39 -1.43
CA PHE A 171 0.91 -7.21 -1.29
C PHE A 171 1.29 -5.73 -1.35
N VAL A 172 0.77 -4.98 -2.34
CA VAL A 172 0.97 -3.53 -2.42
C VAL A 172 0.42 -2.84 -1.18
N ARG A 173 -0.76 -3.26 -0.70
CA ARG A 173 -1.33 -2.74 0.55
C ARG A 173 -0.41 -3.00 1.75
N ALA A 174 0.16 -4.19 1.88
CA ALA A 174 1.09 -4.54 2.95
C ALA A 174 2.35 -3.68 2.90
N ALA A 175 2.90 -3.45 1.71
CA ALA A 175 4.05 -2.57 1.50
C ALA A 175 3.75 -1.12 1.92
N ILE A 176 2.57 -0.58 1.58
CA ILE A 176 2.15 0.76 2.01
C ILE A 176 2.02 0.84 3.53
N MET A 177 1.43 -0.17 4.18
CA MET A 177 1.28 -0.17 5.64
C MET A 177 2.62 -0.31 6.37
N ASN A 178 3.61 -0.95 5.75
CA ASN A 178 4.97 -1.08 6.27
C ASN A 178 5.93 0.00 5.76
N LEU A 179 5.43 1.00 5.02
CA LEU A 179 6.26 2.06 4.46
C LEU A 179 7.13 2.77 5.51
N PRO A 180 6.67 3.10 6.74
CA PRO A 180 7.53 3.71 7.76
C PRO A 180 8.75 2.85 8.13
N THR A 181 8.59 1.53 8.13
CA THR A 181 9.67 0.57 8.38
C THR A 181 10.60 0.47 7.18
N LEU A 182 10.06 0.55 5.96
CA LEU A 182 10.79 0.39 4.70
C LEU A 182 11.56 1.64 4.27
N LEU A 183 11.02 2.83 4.50
CA LEU A 183 11.62 4.10 4.05
C LEU A 183 13.09 4.26 4.46
N PRO A 184 13.52 3.93 5.69
CA PRO A 184 14.94 4.01 6.07
C PRO A 184 15.87 3.08 5.28
N MET A 185 15.34 2.03 4.66
CA MET A 185 16.11 1.07 3.85
C MET A 185 16.17 1.48 2.37
N VAL A 186 15.33 2.43 1.96
CA VAL A 186 15.19 2.83 0.55
C VAL A 186 16.16 3.97 0.26
N SER A 187 17.14 3.70 -0.59
CA SER A 187 18.03 4.69 -1.20
C SER A 187 18.03 4.52 -2.72
N GLU A 188 18.50 5.52 -3.47
CA GLU A 188 18.59 5.38 -4.94
C GLU A 188 19.47 4.22 -5.34
N GLU A 189 20.57 4.03 -4.63
CA GLU A 189 21.53 2.96 -4.91
C GLU A 189 20.84 1.60 -4.79
N VAL A 190 20.12 1.40 -3.67
CA VAL A 190 19.33 0.20 -3.44
C VAL A 190 18.26 0.04 -4.52
N CYS A 191 17.53 1.11 -4.87
CA CYS A 191 16.50 1.03 -5.92
C CYS A 191 17.06 0.74 -7.31
N ARG A 192 18.23 1.28 -7.65
CA ARG A 192 18.92 1.03 -8.92
C ARG A 192 19.41 -0.40 -8.99
N GLU A 193 20.06 -0.90 -7.95
CA GLU A 193 20.53 -2.29 -7.90
C GLU A 193 19.35 -3.27 -8.02
N GLN A 194 18.26 -3.00 -7.29
CA GLN A 194 17.05 -3.82 -7.41
C GLN A 194 16.44 -3.75 -8.80
N TYR A 195 16.39 -2.58 -9.43
CA TYR A 195 15.87 -2.44 -10.79
C TYR A 195 16.72 -3.22 -11.80
N GLU A 196 18.05 -3.14 -11.72
CA GLU A 196 18.94 -3.91 -12.60
C GLU A 196 18.82 -5.41 -12.34
N TYR A 197 18.69 -5.85 -11.09
CA TYR A 197 18.44 -7.25 -10.76
C TYR A 197 17.13 -7.77 -11.38
N LEU A 198 16.05 -6.97 -11.34
CA LEU A 198 14.77 -7.32 -11.95
C LEU A 198 14.81 -7.40 -13.49
N LYS A 199 15.84 -6.84 -14.14
CA LYS A 199 16.04 -6.95 -15.59
C LYS A 199 16.81 -8.22 -15.98
N THR A 200 17.42 -8.92 -15.03
CA THR A 200 18.17 -10.14 -15.31
C THR A 200 17.25 -11.34 -15.49
N ASP A 201 17.55 -12.19 -16.47
CA ASP A 201 16.84 -13.45 -16.67
C ASP A 201 17.04 -14.40 -15.48
N ARG A 202 18.15 -14.28 -14.75
CA ARG A 202 18.46 -15.12 -13.59
C ARG A 202 17.32 -15.19 -12.58
N LEU A 203 16.66 -14.08 -12.26
CA LEU A 203 15.53 -14.12 -11.32
C LEU A 203 14.34 -14.88 -11.91
N TRP A 204 13.98 -14.55 -13.15
CA TRP A 204 12.71 -14.95 -13.78
C TRP A 204 12.74 -16.33 -14.42
N GLU A 205 13.88 -16.73 -14.96
CA GLU A 205 14.08 -17.96 -15.72
C GLU A 205 14.83 -19.04 -14.94
N GLU A 206 15.55 -18.68 -13.87
CA GLU A 206 16.28 -19.65 -13.05
C GLU A 206 15.74 -19.71 -11.62
N ILE A 207 15.85 -18.62 -10.86
CA ILE A 207 15.59 -18.64 -9.41
C ILE A 207 14.13 -18.93 -9.11
N ILE A 208 13.19 -18.20 -9.72
CA ILE A 208 11.75 -18.42 -9.50
C ILE A 208 11.33 -19.83 -9.96
N PRO A 209 11.62 -20.28 -11.18
CA PRO A 209 11.32 -21.65 -11.62
C PRO A 209 11.93 -22.74 -10.74
N ASN A 210 13.17 -22.58 -10.29
CA ASN A 210 13.80 -23.59 -9.43
C ASN A 210 13.13 -23.67 -8.06
N ASN A 211 12.76 -22.54 -7.44
CA ASN A 211 11.96 -22.56 -6.21
C ASN A 211 10.61 -23.26 -6.42
N MET A 212 9.95 -23.04 -7.56
CA MET A 212 8.69 -23.72 -7.90
C MET A 212 8.87 -25.23 -8.06
N LYS A 213 9.95 -25.67 -8.71
CA LYS A 213 10.30 -27.09 -8.86
C LYS A 213 10.66 -27.75 -7.52
N GLU A 214 11.41 -27.06 -6.67
CA GLU A 214 11.72 -27.53 -5.31
C GLU A 214 10.45 -27.73 -4.49
N TYR A 215 9.53 -26.74 -4.51
CA TYR A 215 8.21 -26.89 -3.91
C TYR A 215 7.46 -28.09 -4.51
N ALA A 216 7.44 -28.21 -5.84
CA ALA A 216 6.71 -29.29 -6.51
C ALA A 216 7.22 -30.68 -6.14
N SER A 217 8.51 -30.82 -5.84
CA SER A 217 9.11 -32.09 -5.41
C SER A 217 8.60 -32.59 -4.06
N VAL A 218 8.02 -31.72 -3.23
CA VAL A 218 7.53 -32.07 -1.88
C VAL A 218 6.05 -31.77 -1.65
N CYS A 219 5.38 -31.07 -2.57
CA CYS A 219 4.04 -30.52 -2.36
C CYS A 219 2.97 -31.55 -1.97
N GLN A 220 3.10 -32.80 -2.42
CA GLN A 220 2.17 -33.89 -2.12
C GLN A 220 2.34 -34.44 -0.69
N THR A 221 3.45 -34.13 -0.03
CA THR A 221 3.74 -34.52 1.35
C THR A 221 3.36 -33.42 2.36
N LEU A 222 3.07 -32.22 1.86
CA LEU A 222 2.58 -31.12 2.67
C LEU A 222 1.09 -31.38 2.91
N GLY A 223 0.70 -31.63 4.16
CA GLY A 223 -0.71 -31.77 4.52
C GLY A 223 -1.48 -30.46 4.38
N ASP A 224 -2.78 -30.50 4.64
CA ASP A 224 -3.70 -29.38 4.35
C ASP A 224 -3.67 -28.26 5.41
N GLY A 225 -2.70 -28.28 6.32
CA GLY A 225 -2.59 -27.33 7.43
C GLY A 225 -3.63 -27.51 8.54
N VAL A 226 -4.36 -28.63 8.55
CA VAL A 226 -5.20 -29.04 9.68
C VAL A 226 -4.27 -29.72 10.70
N PRO A 227 -4.22 -29.27 11.97
CA PRO A 227 -3.54 -30.04 13.00
C PRO A 227 -4.20 -31.41 13.10
N GLU A 228 -3.44 -32.49 12.93
CA GLU A 228 -3.92 -33.84 13.26
C GLU A 228 -4.32 -33.83 14.74
N LEU A 229 -5.64 -33.76 14.98
CA LEU A 229 -6.18 -34.08 16.29
C LEU A 229 -5.93 -35.57 16.50
N ASP A 230 -4.96 -35.87 17.36
CA ASP A 230 -4.65 -37.22 17.85
C ASP A 230 -5.93 -37.90 18.37
N HIS A 231 -6.61 -38.62 17.48
CA HIS A 231 -7.77 -39.47 17.77
C HIS A 231 -7.28 -40.92 17.88
N GLY A 232 -6.34 -41.17 18.79
CA GLY A 232 -5.60 -42.43 18.76
C GLY A 232 -5.00 -42.93 20.07
N ARG A 233 -5.60 -42.69 21.24
CA ARG A 233 -5.29 -43.52 22.42
C ARG A 233 -6.40 -43.56 23.48
N LEU A 234 -7.50 -44.27 23.19
CA LEU A 234 -8.39 -44.81 24.22
C LEU A 234 -8.93 -46.17 23.77
N HIS A 235 -8.06 -47.17 23.84
CA HIS A 235 -8.30 -48.61 24.02
C HIS A 235 -6.87 -49.14 24.17
N GLU A 236 -6.40 -49.53 25.34
CA GLU A 236 -6.86 -50.69 26.10
C GLU A 236 -6.04 -50.70 27.40
N GLU A 237 -6.65 -50.50 28.57
CA GLU A 237 -6.24 -51.04 29.88
C GLU A 237 -7.36 -50.75 30.91
N LEU A 238 -8.17 -51.79 31.17
CA LEU A 238 -8.95 -52.17 32.37
C LEU A 238 -10.28 -52.84 32.01
#